data_AF-A0A953TVH3-F1
#
_entry.id   AF-A0A953TVH3-F1
#
_cell.length_a   1.000
_cell.length_b   1.000
_cell.length_c   1.000
_cell.angle_alpha   90.00
_cell.angle_beta   90.00
_cell.angle_gamma   90.00
#
_symmetry.space_group_name_H-M   'P 1'
#
loop_
_entity.id
_entity.type
_entity.pdbx_description
1 polymer ?
#
loop_
_entity_poly.entity_id
_entity_poly.type
_entity_poly.pdbx_seq_one_letter_code
_entity_poly.pdbx_strand_id
1 'polypeptide(L)'
;MNTRRIADWARFLALLLLGVGLQTSNPVFGQSAERPEPWDWFAGDAHVHRGIGCGRSNEKEMLSPQQLLDMMKVNNLAVVSVLADAGNGEIKYADQDLAMISGQDNIASTPERIVHWDAEWHYDPQGVTFERKVIGGHLILLGLKQGGQPYADYTYPIFAWAKEHGGIGGFAHMQYLPFAFHPPPDGIPQSLDCCAPLEFPVETALGSASFVMEDVRGSDSALQAYYRLLNTGFRPGLAAGTDYSCNDNEPLGTLLTYVRIPDGKLTYEKWIDGIAHGRTVVSRNAHHEFLSLRVNDTAQPGDEVHLEGKGAVRVRIEWRSLQNGLGRIELVRNGAVVASQTAQASPGKPAVFKTTLSFHQSGWLAARRMDWQTGHRTHTGAIFVLVKGAPIRASAEDAWFFVRWIDNLLEQTSPGGAWSRYFTKDFAAAQKRYREARAIFLERAGEAEKQANQANKQNAP
;
A
#
# COMPACT_ATOMS: atom_id res chain seq x y z
N MET A 1 80.46 -4.58 -18.83
CA MET A 1 79.34 -5.07 -18.00
C MET A 1 78.14 -4.14 -18.18
N ASN A 2 76.93 -4.71 -18.09
CA ASN A 2 75.60 -4.13 -17.89
C ASN A 2 75.47 -2.69 -17.35
N THR A 3 74.40 -1.89 -17.58
CA THR A 3 73.25 -1.91 -18.53
C THR A 3 72.46 -0.58 -18.37
N ARG A 4 71.58 -0.24 -19.34
CA ARG A 4 70.24 0.43 -19.22
C ARG A 4 70.04 1.83 -19.84
N ARG A 5 68.76 2.00 -20.26
CA ARG A 5 67.97 3.19 -20.66
C ARG A 5 68.17 3.67 -22.11
N ILE A 6 67.22 3.32 -22.99
CA ILE A 6 65.91 3.98 -23.28
C ILE A 6 66.12 5.04 -24.36
N ALA A 7 65.43 4.86 -25.48
CA ALA A 7 65.43 5.79 -26.60
C ALA A 7 64.02 6.36 -26.79
N ASP A 8 63.94 7.69 -26.87
CA ASP A 8 62.91 8.35 -27.67
C ASP A 8 63.14 8.06 -29.16
N TRP A 9 62.11 8.19 -29.99
CA TRP A 9 62.12 8.97 -31.24
C TRP A 9 60.75 8.83 -31.92
N ALA A 10 60.19 9.95 -32.37
CA ALA A 10 58.91 9.99 -33.09
C ALA A 10 59.12 9.81 -34.61
N ARG A 11 58.11 9.28 -35.34
CA ARG A 11 57.43 10.00 -36.47
C ARG A 11 56.49 9.15 -37.36
N PHE A 12 55.36 9.78 -37.68
CA PHE A 12 54.61 9.83 -38.96
C PHE A 12 53.75 8.70 -39.57
N LEU A 13 52.61 9.19 -40.09
CA LEU A 13 51.81 8.82 -41.28
C LEU A 13 50.63 7.81 -41.18
N ALA A 14 49.44 8.41 -41.03
CA ALA A 14 48.13 8.15 -41.65
C ALA A 14 47.84 6.87 -42.48
N LEU A 15 46.62 6.35 -42.31
CA LEU A 15 45.68 6.14 -43.43
C LEU A 15 44.21 6.21 -42.96
N LEU A 16 43.27 6.49 -43.88
CA LEU A 16 41.82 6.56 -43.61
C LEU A 16 41.23 5.16 -43.33
N LEU A 17 40.15 5.11 -42.53
CA LEU A 17 39.04 4.18 -42.80
C LEU A 17 37.70 4.70 -42.22
N LEU A 18 36.69 4.63 -43.08
CA LEU A 18 35.26 4.96 -42.94
C LEU A 18 34.65 4.94 -41.53
N GLY A 19 33.90 6.01 -41.22
CA GLY A 19 33.04 6.06 -40.05
C GLY A 19 31.82 5.15 -40.19
N VAL A 20 31.68 4.21 -39.27
CA VAL A 20 30.40 3.59 -38.89
C VAL A 20 30.17 4.00 -37.45
N GLY A 21 29.07 4.71 -37.18
CA GLY A 21 28.72 5.12 -35.83
C GLY A 21 28.37 3.90 -34.99
N LEU A 22 29.29 3.49 -34.10
CA LEU A 22 28.99 2.53 -33.04
C LEU A 22 27.99 3.17 -32.08
N GLN A 23 26.71 2.87 -32.27
CA GLN A 23 25.72 3.02 -31.21
C GLN A 23 26.19 2.17 -30.04
N THR A 24 26.60 2.82 -28.95
CA THR A 24 26.87 2.14 -27.68
C THR A 24 25.54 1.62 -27.15
N SER A 25 25.27 0.34 -27.38
CA SER A 25 24.17 -0.35 -26.72
C SER A 25 24.42 -0.30 -25.21
N ASN A 26 23.55 0.41 -24.49
CA ASN A 26 23.46 0.22 -23.04
C ASN A 26 23.22 -1.27 -22.78
N PRO A 27 23.89 -1.89 -21.80
CA PRO A 27 23.57 -3.24 -21.38
C PRO A 27 22.21 -3.19 -20.69
N VAL A 28 21.14 -3.35 -21.48
CA VAL A 28 19.85 -3.79 -20.97
C VAL A 28 20.07 -5.22 -20.50
N PHE A 29 20.35 -5.37 -19.20
CA PHE A 29 20.28 -6.67 -18.54
C PHE A 29 18.88 -7.23 -18.83
N GLY A 30 18.84 -8.34 -19.58
CA GLY A 30 17.61 -8.84 -20.18
C GLY A 30 16.61 -9.25 -19.11
N GLN A 31 15.55 -8.47 -18.92
CA GLN A 31 14.38 -8.90 -18.17
C GLN A 31 13.77 -10.09 -18.93
N SER A 32 13.85 -11.29 -18.34
CA SER A 32 13.58 -12.56 -19.02
C SER A 32 12.10 -12.88 -19.24
N ALA A 33 11.19 -11.97 -18.89
CA ALA A 33 9.74 -12.12 -19.01
C ALA A 33 9.09 -10.76 -19.30
N GLU A 34 8.02 -10.78 -20.11
CA GLU A 34 7.20 -9.60 -20.39
C GLU A 34 6.54 -9.06 -19.10
N ARG A 35 6.40 -7.73 -19.00
CA ARG A 35 5.92 -7.02 -17.81
C ARG A 35 4.84 -6.00 -18.22
N PRO A 36 3.69 -5.91 -17.53
CA PRO A 36 2.67 -4.93 -17.84
C PRO A 36 3.02 -3.52 -17.32
N GLU A 37 3.83 -3.41 -16.27
CA GLU A 37 4.24 -2.15 -15.65
C GLU A 37 5.38 -1.43 -16.42
N PRO A 38 5.52 -0.10 -16.28
CA PRO A 38 6.67 0.62 -16.81
C PRO A 38 7.96 0.29 -16.04
N TRP A 39 9.13 0.54 -16.65
CA TRP A 39 10.46 0.24 -16.08
C TRP A 39 10.76 0.86 -14.69
N ASP A 40 10.09 1.96 -14.33
CA ASP A 40 10.21 2.63 -13.03
C ASP A 40 9.26 2.06 -11.97
N TRP A 41 8.58 0.94 -12.24
CA TRP A 41 7.66 0.27 -11.31
C TRP A 41 8.10 -1.16 -10.99
N PHE A 42 7.89 -1.56 -9.73
CA PHE A 42 8.37 -2.83 -9.18
C PHE A 42 7.25 -3.53 -8.44
N ALA A 43 6.80 -4.67 -8.98
CA ALA A 43 5.84 -5.57 -8.33
C ALA A 43 6.46 -6.22 -7.09
N GLY A 44 5.74 -6.24 -5.98
CA GLY A 44 6.15 -6.96 -4.78
C GLY A 44 4.97 -7.37 -3.91
N ASP A 45 5.24 -8.31 -3.02
CA ASP A 45 4.28 -8.82 -2.05
C ASP A 45 4.69 -8.33 -0.65
N ALA A 46 3.84 -7.52 -0.03
CA ALA A 46 4.13 -6.87 1.24
C ALA A 46 3.80 -7.73 2.47
N HIS A 47 3.17 -8.90 2.28
CA HIS A 47 2.65 -9.73 3.36
C HIS A 47 2.87 -11.21 3.05
N VAL A 48 4.02 -11.75 3.49
CA VAL A 48 4.41 -13.16 3.27
C VAL A 48 4.98 -13.77 4.55
N HIS A 49 4.35 -14.82 5.06
CA HIS A 49 4.89 -15.71 6.08
C HIS A 49 5.53 -16.95 5.46
N ARG A 50 6.68 -17.35 6.01
CA ARG A 50 7.39 -18.56 5.57
C ARG A 50 7.15 -19.80 6.46
N GLY A 51 6.60 -19.57 7.65
CA GLY A 51 6.63 -20.51 8.76
C GLY A 51 5.62 -21.65 8.64
N ILE A 52 5.36 -22.29 9.77
CA ILE A 52 4.36 -23.36 9.90
C ILE A 52 3.19 -22.81 10.70
N GLY A 53 2.14 -22.40 10.01
CA GLY A 53 0.96 -21.74 10.55
C GLY A 53 -0.09 -21.59 9.45
N CYS A 54 -1.30 -21.15 9.80
CA CYS A 54 -2.42 -20.96 8.87
C CYS A 54 -2.56 -22.08 7.79
N GLY A 55 -2.56 -21.74 6.50
CA GLY A 55 -2.65 -22.68 5.38
C GLY A 55 -1.51 -23.70 5.27
N ARG A 56 -0.38 -23.48 5.96
CA ARG A 56 0.76 -24.41 6.09
C ARG A 56 0.76 -25.19 7.42
N SER A 57 -0.37 -25.27 8.15
CA SER A 57 -0.45 -25.89 9.49
C SER A 57 0.11 -27.32 9.60
N ASN A 58 0.06 -28.09 8.50
CA ASN A 58 0.47 -29.50 8.42
C ASN A 58 1.92 -29.69 7.93
N GLU A 59 2.61 -28.60 7.56
CA GLU A 59 4.00 -28.65 7.14
C GLU A 59 4.93 -29.04 8.30
N LYS A 60 6.11 -29.58 7.96
CA LYS A 60 7.12 -30.01 8.94
C LYS A 60 8.32 -29.07 9.00
N GLU A 61 8.53 -28.28 7.94
CA GLU A 61 9.67 -27.39 7.76
C GLU A 61 9.18 -26.01 7.32
N MET A 62 9.84 -24.96 7.80
CA MET A 62 9.65 -23.60 7.30
C MET A 62 10.28 -23.47 5.91
N LEU A 63 9.73 -22.61 5.05
CA LEU A 63 10.36 -22.32 3.76
C LEU A 63 11.73 -21.68 3.98
N SER A 64 12.72 -22.15 3.22
CA SER A 64 14.02 -21.48 3.12
C SER A 64 13.93 -20.21 2.25
N PRO A 65 14.86 -19.25 2.41
CA PRO A 65 14.91 -18.06 1.54
C PRO A 65 15.04 -18.39 0.05
N GLN A 66 15.72 -19.50 -0.28
CA GLN A 66 15.83 -19.98 -1.66
C GLN A 66 14.47 -20.43 -2.22
N GLN A 67 13.66 -21.14 -1.43
CA GLN A 67 12.31 -21.54 -1.86
C GLN A 67 11.39 -20.32 -2.03
N LEU A 68 11.50 -19.31 -1.16
CA LEU A 68 10.76 -18.04 -1.33
C LEU A 68 11.16 -17.34 -2.64
N LEU A 69 12.47 -17.25 -2.92
CA LEU A 69 13.00 -16.70 -4.19
C LEU A 69 12.53 -17.49 -5.42
N ASP A 70 12.39 -18.81 -5.30
CA ASP A 70 11.83 -19.65 -6.36
C ASP A 70 10.32 -19.43 -6.56
N MET A 71 9.57 -19.25 -5.47
CA MET A 71 8.14 -18.92 -5.51
C MET A 71 7.86 -17.53 -6.13
N MET A 72 8.72 -16.53 -5.86
CA MET A 72 8.65 -15.19 -6.48
C MET A 72 8.64 -15.23 -8.01
N LYS A 73 9.20 -16.28 -8.64
CA LYS A 73 9.28 -16.40 -10.11
C LYS A 73 7.89 -16.61 -10.74
N VAL A 74 6.94 -17.21 -10.02
CA VAL A 74 5.59 -17.53 -10.53
C VAL A 74 4.86 -16.27 -10.98
N ASN A 75 4.81 -15.25 -10.11
CA ASN A 75 4.25 -13.93 -10.41
C ASN A 75 5.32 -12.86 -10.62
N ASN A 76 6.52 -13.26 -11.08
CA ASN A 76 7.64 -12.40 -11.44
C ASN A 76 7.96 -11.23 -10.47
N LEU A 77 7.83 -11.46 -9.15
CA LEU A 77 7.96 -10.42 -8.12
C LEU A 77 9.40 -9.90 -7.98
N ALA A 78 9.54 -8.58 -7.84
CA ALA A 78 10.81 -7.92 -7.55
C ALA A 78 11.10 -7.80 -6.05
N VAL A 79 10.08 -7.85 -5.18
CA VAL A 79 10.23 -7.76 -3.72
C VAL A 79 9.26 -8.72 -3.03
N VAL A 80 9.70 -9.38 -1.96
CA VAL A 80 8.82 -9.95 -0.93
C VAL A 80 9.26 -9.46 0.45
N SER A 81 8.29 -9.06 1.27
CA SER A 81 8.49 -8.82 2.70
C SER A 81 8.11 -10.08 3.47
N VAL A 82 9.11 -10.72 4.09
CA VAL A 82 8.93 -11.94 4.88
C VAL A 82 8.66 -11.56 6.33
N LEU A 83 7.42 -11.69 6.76
CA LEU A 83 6.95 -11.25 8.06
C LEU A 83 7.11 -12.36 9.12
N ALA A 84 7.88 -12.05 10.14
CA ALA A 84 7.89 -12.76 11.41
C ALA A 84 6.63 -12.40 12.21
N ASP A 85 6.00 -13.40 12.85
CA ASP A 85 4.91 -13.18 13.81
C ASP A 85 5.50 -12.55 15.10
N ALA A 86 5.42 -11.22 15.20
CA ALA A 86 5.76 -10.45 16.40
C ALA A 86 4.60 -10.44 17.42
N GLY A 87 3.80 -11.50 17.40
CA GLY A 87 2.51 -11.64 18.02
C GLY A 87 2.42 -12.83 18.95
N ASN A 88 1.29 -13.53 18.91
CA ASN A 88 1.05 -14.69 19.75
C ASN A 88 1.48 -16.05 19.14
N GLY A 89 2.07 -16.07 17.94
CA GLY A 89 2.63 -17.29 17.35
C GLY A 89 1.60 -18.19 16.67
N GLU A 90 0.73 -17.63 15.82
CA GLU A 90 0.02 -18.41 14.80
C GLU A 90 1.02 -18.99 13.79
N ILE A 91 2.06 -18.22 13.44
CA ILE A 91 3.20 -18.71 12.68
C ILE A 91 4.26 -19.26 13.65
N LYS A 92 4.49 -20.57 13.62
CA LYS A 92 5.46 -21.24 14.51
C LYS A 92 6.91 -20.84 14.21
N TYR A 93 7.73 -20.90 15.25
CA TYR A 93 9.17 -20.57 15.25
C TYR A 93 9.47 -19.09 14.93
N ALA A 94 8.54 -18.21 15.26
CA ALA A 94 8.70 -16.76 15.05
C ALA A 94 9.94 -16.18 15.75
N ASP A 95 10.42 -16.80 16.83
CA ASP A 95 11.70 -16.46 17.48
C ASP A 95 12.90 -16.55 16.52
N GLN A 96 12.86 -17.51 15.58
CA GLN A 96 13.89 -17.67 14.56
C GLN A 96 13.76 -16.62 13.45
N ASP A 97 12.55 -16.21 13.10
CA ASP A 97 12.28 -15.23 12.04
C ASP A 97 12.57 -13.80 12.53
N LEU A 98 12.16 -13.46 13.75
CA LEU A 98 12.51 -12.21 14.42
C LEU A 98 14.03 -12.03 14.52
N ALA A 99 14.80 -13.11 14.69
CA ALA A 99 16.26 -13.07 14.71
C ALA A 99 16.91 -12.80 13.33
N MET A 100 16.17 -12.90 12.22
CA MET A 100 16.68 -12.59 10.87
C MET A 100 16.45 -11.12 10.45
N ILE A 101 15.53 -10.43 11.12
CA ILE A 101 15.28 -8.99 10.94
C ILE A 101 16.51 -8.19 11.39
N SER A 102 17.24 -7.66 10.42
CA SER A 102 18.57 -7.03 10.60
C SER A 102 18.72 -5.73 9.79
N GLY A 103 17.64 -5.25 9.16
CA GLY A 103 17.66 -4.10 8.25
C GLY A 103 18.49 -4.32 6.98
N GLN A 104 18.80 -5.57 6.63
CA GLN A 104 19.53 -5.95 5.42
C GLN A 104 18.70 -6.96 4.62
N ASP A 105 18.77 -6.86 3.30
CA ASP A 105 18.18 -7.86 2.40
C ASP A 105 18.84 -9.24 2.64
N ASN A 106 18.06 -10.31 2.53
CA ASN A 106 18.60 -11.65 2.74
C ASN A 106 19.65 -12.00 1.67
N ILE A 107 20.66 -12.79 2.05
CA ILE A 107 21.75 -13.22 1.15
C ILE A 107 21.28 -14.00 -0.10
N ALA A 108 20.07 -14.56 -0.09
CA ALA A 108 19.46 -15.18 -1.27
C ALA A 108 18.94 -14.17 -2.32
N SER A 109 18.87 -12.88 -1.98
CA SER A 109 18.39 -11.82 -2.88
C SER A 109 19.31 -11.63 -4.09
N THR A 110 18.73 -11.22 -5.22
CA THR A 110 19.44 -10.81 -6.44
C THR A 110 19.16 -9.35 -6.77
N PRO A 111 19.91 -8.70 -7.69
CA PRO A 111 19.63 -7.32 -8.11
C PRO A 111 18.20 -7.09 -8.63
N GLU A 112 17.50 -8.16 -9.05
CA GLU A 112 16.14 -8.14 -9.59
C GLU A 112 15.07 -8.65 -8.61
N ARG A 113 15.47 -9.27 -7.48
CA ARG A 113 14.56 -9.94 -6.54
C ARG A 113 15.06 -9.82 -5.09
N ILE A 114 14.37 -9.01 -4.29
CA ILE A 114 14.66 -8.80 -2.86
C ILE A 114 13.78 -9.72 -2.01
N VAL A 115 14.42 -10.44 -1.08
CA VAL A 115 13.77 -11.11 0.05
C VAL A 115 14.18 -10.35 1.31
N HIS A 116 13.27 -9.57 1.90
CA HIS A 116 13.53 -8.79 3.12
C HIS A 116 12.85 -9.44 4.33
N TRP A 117 13.39 -9.21 5.53
CA TRP A 117 12.82 -9.71 6.79
C TRP A 117 12.23 -8.56 7.59
N ASP A 118 10.97 -8.72 7.96
CA ASP A 118 10.16 -7.72 8.64
C ASP A 118 9.18 -8.41 9.59
N ALA A 119 8.20 -7.69 10.15
CA ALA A 119 7.30 -8.26 11.14
C ALA A 119 5.82 -7.94 10.89
N GLU A 120 4.97 -8.89 11.24
CA GLU A 120 3.56 -8.64 11.52
C GLU A 120 3.36 -8.61 13.04
N TRP A 121 2.73 -7.56 13.55
CA TRP A 121 2.26 -7.53 14.93
C TRP A 121 0.88 -8.18 15.02
N HIS A 122 0.86 -9.40 15.56
CA HIS A 122 -0.27 -10.33 15.42
C HIS A 122 -0.95 -10.66 16.77
N TYR A 123 -2.03 -9.94 17.09
CA TYR A 123 -2.76 -10.10 18.36
C TYR A 123 -4.27 -9.91 18.21
N ASP A 124 -5.02 -10.98 18.47
CA ASP A 124 -6.47 -10.99 18.24
C ASP A 124 -7.29 -10.72 19.52
N PRO A 125 -8.46 -10.07 19.42
CA PRO A 125 -9.43 -10.01 20.51
C PRO A 125 -10.33 -11.25 20.62
N GLN A 126 -10.56 -11.98 19.53
CA GLN A 126 -11.39 -13.20 19.47
C GLN A 126 -10.73 -14.31 18.61
N GLY A 127 -11.34 -15.50 18.55
CA GLY A 127 -10.90 -16.60 17.65
C GLY A 127 -9.85 -17.57 18.23
N VAL A 128 -8.86 -17.06 18.97
CA VAL A 128 -7.66 -17.83 19.36
C VAL A 128 -7.51 -18.07 20.87
N THR A 129 -6.68 -19.06 21.24
CA THR A 129 -6.45 -19.53 22.63
C THR A 129 -5.38 -18.77 23.41
N PHE A 130 -4.81 -17.72 22.84
CA PHE A 130 -3.68 -16.99 23.42
C PHE A 130 -4.05 -16.14 24.64
N GLU A 131 -3.09 -15.97 25.57
CA GLU A 131 -3.29 -15.24 26.83
C GLU A 131 -3.41 -13.73 26.64
N ARG A 132 -2.64 -13.15 25.70
CA ARG A 132 -2.64 -11.71 25.41
C ARG A 132 -3.55 -11.40 24.24
N LYS A 133 -4.43 -10.40 24.41
CA LYS A 133 -5.45 -10.01 23.43
C LYS A 133 -5.61 -8.50 23.40
N VAL A 134 -5.80 -7.93 22.22
CA VAL A 134 -5.93 -6.48 21.96
C VAL A 134 -6.97 -6.25 20.87
N ILE A 135 -7.41 -5.00 20.65
CA ILE A 135 -8.45 -4.67 19.66
C ILE A 135 -7.92 -3.98 18.39
N GLY A 136 -6.59 -3.90 18.24
CA GLY A 136 -5.94 -3.10 17.19
C GLY A 136 -6.10 -3.63 15.77
N GLY A 137 -6.52 -4.89 15.60
CA GLY A 137 -6.21 -5.68 14.42
C GLY A 137 -4.70 -5.91 14.30
N HIS A 138 -4.25 -6.33 13.11
CA HIS A 138 -2.83 -6.64 12.89
C HIS A 138 -2.11 -5.52 12.14
N LEU A 139 -0.82 -5.34 12.44
CA LEU A 139 0.00 -4.28 11.88
C LEU A 139 1.19 -4.85 11.11
N ILE A 140 1.39 -4.36 9.90
CA ILE A 140 2.53 -4.74 9.06
C ILE A 140 3.64 -3.72 9.27
N LEU A 141 4.81 -4.16 9.73
CA LEU A 141 5.95 -3.33 10.09
C LEU A 141 7.08 -3.60 9.08
N LEU A 142 7.36 -2.63 8.21
CA LEU A 142 8.26 -2.78 7.06
C LEU A 142 9.53 -1.93 7.19
N GLY A 143 10.71 -2.48 6.89
CA GLY A 143 12.01 -1.83 6.98
C GLY A 143 12.66 -1.85 8.37
N LEU A 144 12.33 -2.84 9.20
CA LEU A 144 12.85 -2.94 10.56
C LEU A 144 14.36 -3.25 10.57
N LYS A 145 15.13 -2.43 11.29
CA LYS A 145 16.58 -2.62 11.46
C LYS A 145 16.95 -3.71 12.47
N GLN A 146 16.01 -4.11 13.30
CA GLN A 146 16.17 -5.16 14.30
C GLN A 146 14.80 -5.75 14.63
N GLY A 147 14.73 -7.08 14.74
CA GLY A 147 13.51 -7.77 15.17
C GLY A 147 13.22 -7.60 16.65
N GLY A 148 11.93 -7.68 16.99
CA GLY A 148 11.45 -7.60 18.35
C GLY A 148 9.95 -7.88 18.43
N GLN A 149 9.46 -8.10 19.64
CA GLN A 149 8.07 -8.46 19.92
C GLN A 149 7.43 -7.39 20.84
N PRO A 150 7.22 -6.15 20.35
CA PRO A 150 6.65 -5.07 21.16
C PRO A 150 5.22 -5.41 21.60
N TYR A 151 4.84 -5.02 22.81
CA TYR A 151 3.49 -5.28 23.34
C TYR A 151 2.90 -4.09 24.11
N ALA A 152 1.77 -3.60 23.59
CA ALA A 152 0.91 -2.59 24.20
C ALA A 152 -0.55 -3.00 24.00
N ASP A 153 -1.46 -2.47 24.81
CA ASP A 153 -2.89 -2.79 24.70
C ASP A 153 -3.56 -2.11 23.48
N TYR A 154 -2.80 -1.27 22.76
CA TYR A 154 -3.23 -0.44 21.63
C TYR A 154 -2.07 -0.24 20.65
N THR A 155 -2.36 0.21 19.44
CA THR A 155 -1.46 0.13 18.27
C THR A 155 -0.35 1.19 18.22
N TYR A 156 -0.56 2.38 18.77
CA TYR A 156 0.43 3.47 18.66
C TYR A 156 1.85 3.13 19.16
N PRO A 157 2.06 2.50 20.33
CA PRO A 157 3.41 2.18 20.79
C PRO A 157 4.14 1.20 19.86
N ILE A 158 3.39 0.42 19.08
CA ILE A 158 3.94 -0.50 18.08
C ILE A 158 4.41 0.29 16.85
N PHE A 159 3.60 1.24 16.36
CA PHE A 159 4.03 2.17 15.30
C PHE A 159 5.21 3.05 15.72
N ALA A 160 5.22 3.51 16.98
CA ALA A 160 6.34 4.26 17.54
C ALA A 160 7.61 3.41 17.60
N TRP A 161 7.52 2.17 18.11
CA TRP A 161 8.63 1.22 18.13
C TRP A 161 9.17 0.93 16.72
N ALA A 162 8.30 0.64 15.75
CA ALA A 162 8.72 0.38 14.37
C ALA A 162 9.48 1.55 13.76
N LYS A 163 9.00 2.79 13.99
CA LYS A 163 9.65 4.03 13.55
C LYS A 163 11.00 4.27 14.22
N GLU A 164 11.11 4.00 15.53
CA GLU A 164 12.39 4.06 16.26
C GLU A 164 13.41 3.04 15.71
N HIS A 165 12.94 1.89 15.24
CA HIS A 165 13.75 0.85 14.59
C HIS A 165 13.89 1.05 13.07
N GLY A 166 13.53 2.23 12.56
CA GLY A 166 13.77 2.67 11.18
C GLY A 166 12.74 2.23 10.15
N GLY A 167 11.71 1.50 10.56
CA GLY A 167 10.64 1.03 9.67
C GLY A 167 9.46 1.99 9.55
N ILE A 168 8.55 1.65 8.65
CA ILE A 168 7.19 2.18 8.55
C ILE A 168 6.19 1.13 9.05
N GLY A 169 4.98 1.55 9.41
CA GLY A 169 3.91 0.61 9.75
C GLY A 169 2.60 0.95 9.05
N GLY A 170 1.76 -0.05 8.83
CA GLY A 170 0.40 0.13 8.33
C GLY A 170 -0.55 -0.96 8.81
N PHE A 171 -1.84 -0.76 8.55
CA PHE A 171 -2.88 -1.73 8.92
C PHE A 171 -3.12 -2.74 7.79
N ALA A 172 -3.20 -4.01 8.18
CA ALA A 172 -3.59 -5.11 7.31
C ALA A 172 -5.04 -5.54 7.53
N HIS A 173 -5.51 -6.48 6.72
CA HIS A 173 -6.80 -7.15 6.83
C HIS A 173 -8.00 -6.20 6.76
N MET A 174 -7.86 -5.09 6.01
CA MET A 174 -8.90 -4.06 5.91
C MET A 174 -10.22 -4.61 5.31
N GLN A 175 -10.23 -5.82 4.77
CA GLN A 175 -11.42 -6.57 4.34
C GLN A 175 -12.30 -7.11 5.48
N TYR A 176 -11.78 -7.24 6.71
CA TYR A 176 -12.60 -7.55 7.90
C TYR A 176 -13.42 -6.35 8.39
N LEU A 177 -13.12 -5.13 7.90
CA LEU A 177 -13.95 -3.96 8.21
C LEU A 177 -15.37 -4.15 7.64
N PRO A 178 -16.42 -3.80 8.41
CA PRO A 178 -17.82 -4.03 8.03
C PRO A 178 -18.27 -2.99 7.00
N PHE A 179 -17.75 -3.13 5.78
CA PHE A 179 -18.04 -2.28 4.63
C PHE A 179 -18.61 -3.06 3.43
N ALA A 180 -18.63 -4.40 3.50
CA ALA A 180 -19.10 -5.27 2.42
C ALA A 180 -20.37 -6.06 2.79
N PHE A 181 -21.32 -6.01 1.86
CA PHE A 181 -22.55 -6.82 1.72
C PHE A 181 -23.62 -6.80 2.83
N HIS A 182 -23.33 -6.79 4.13
CA HIS A 182 -24.31 -6.60 5.21
C HIS A 182 -23.68 -5.90 6.44
N PRO A 183 -23.23 -4.64 6.31
CA PRO A 183 -22.76 -3.87 7.46
C PRO A 183 -23.93 -3.55 8.41
N PRO A 184 -23.66 -3.19 9.69
CA PRO A 184 -24.65 -2.44 10.47
C PRO A 184 -25.04 -1.16 9.68
N PRO A 185 -26.26 -0.62 9.84
CA PRO A 185 -26.78 0.42 8.95
C PRO A 185 -25.93 1.69 8.81
N ASP A 186 -25.04 1.94 9.76
CA ASP A 186 -24.12 3.09 9.81
C ASP A 186 -22.65 2.76 9.47
N GLY A 187 -22.31 1.48 9.28
CA GLY A 187 -20.95 0.98 9.03
C GLY A 187 -20.00 1.01 10.24
N ILE A 188 -20.50 1.14 11.47
CA ILE A 188 -19.68 1.22 12.70
C ILE A 188 -19.57 -0.16 13.38
N PRO A 189 -18.36 -0.71 13.63
CA PRO A 189 -18.18 -2.02 14.24
C PRO A 189 -18.82 -2.13 15.64
N GLN A 190 -19.77 -3.05 15.80
CA GLN A 190 -20.42 -3.37 17.07
C GLN A 190 -19.87 -4.65 17.73
N SER A 191 -19.01 -5.37 17.02
CA SER A 191 -18.40 -6.64 17.44
C SER A 191 -16.92 -6.67 17.09
N LEU A 192 -16.17 -7.49 17.83
CA LEU A 192 -14.78 -7.81 17.54
C LEU A 192 -14.73 -9.13 16.76
N ASP A 193 -13.75 -9.28 15.86
CA ASP A 193 -13.39 -10.55 15.23
C ASP A 193 -11.92 -10.89 15.53
N CYS A 194 -11.18 -11.53 14.62
CA CYS A 194 -9.73 -11.75 14.78
C CYS A 194 -8.92 -10.48 14.49
N CYS A 195 -9.27 -9.79 13.41
CA CYS A 195 -8.30 -9.13 12.55
C CYS A 195 -8.70 -7.68 12.20
N ALA A 196 -9.95 -7.28 12.45
CA ALA A 196 -10.48 -5.96 12.08
C ALA A 196 -9.61 -4.82 12.67
N PRO A 197 -9.03 -3.94 11.84
CA PRO A 197 -8.07 -2.93 12.29
C PRO A 197 -8.77 -1.72 12.93
N LEU A 198 -9.39 -1.89 14.10
CA LEU A 198 -10.35 -0.91 14.65
C LEU A 198 -9.74 0.46 14.96
N GLU A 199 -8.43 0.56 15.18
CA GLU A 199 -7.75 1.82 15.48
C GLU A 199 -7.28 2.58 14.23
N PHE A 200 -7.54 2.07 13.01
CA PHE A 200 -7.06 2.68 11.76
C PHE A 200 -7.36 4.18 11.59
N PRO A 201 -8.53 4.71 12.00
CA PRO A 201 -8.80 6.15 11.85
C PRO A 201 -7.97 6.99 12.82
N VAL A 202 -7.69 6.47 14.02
CA VAL A 202 -6.94 7.17 15.07
C VAL A 202 -5.49 7.33 14.62
N GLU A 203 -4.86 6.23 14.23
CA GLU A 203 -3.44 6.22 13.91
C GLU A 203 -3.14 6.81 12.52
N THR A 204 -4.12 6.82 11.60
CA THR A 204 -4.04 7.66 10.40
C THR A 204 -4.19 9.15 10.75
N ALA A 205 -5.12 9.51 11.64
CA ALA A 205 -5.37 10.91 11.98
C ALA A 205 -4.20 11.58 12.71
N LEU A 206 -3.52 10.81 13.55
CA LEU A 206 -2.34 11.22 14.30
C LEU A 206 -1.01 10.94 13.56
N GLY A 207 -1.07 10.60 12.27
CA GLY A 207 0.12 10.45 11.40
C GLY A 207 1.11 9.37 11.85
N SER A 208 0.60 8.32 12.48
CA SER A 208 1.40 7.21 13.03
C SER A 208 1.39 5.98 12.10
N ALA A 209 0.29 5.74 11.39
CA ALA A 209 0.21 4.74 10.31
C ALA A 209 0.57 5.36 8.95
N SER A 210 1.42 4.66 8.19
CA SER A 210 1.92 5.09 6.88
C SER A 210 1.09 4.56 5.70
N PHE A 211 0.43 3.40 5.85
CA PHE A 211 -0.40 2.80 4.80
C PHE A 211 -1.56 1.98 5.36
N VAL A 212 -2.49 1.64 4.47
CA VAL A 212 -3.52 0.61 4.66
C VAL A 212 -3.37 -0.45 3.56
N MET A 213 -3.60 -1.72 3.89
CA MET A 213 -3.41 -2.85 2.97
C MET A 213 -4.73 -3.51 2.57
N GLU A 214 -4.77 -4.04 1.35
CA GLU A 214 -5.71 -5.11 0.97
C GLU A 214 -4.94 -6.43 0.79
N ASP A 215 -5.24 -7.42 1.63
CA ASP A 215 -4.38 -8.61 1.74
C ASP A 215 -5.11 -9.93 2.05
N VAL A 216 -6.43 -9.91 2.28
CA VAL A 216 -7.22 -11.13 2.49
C VAL A 216 -8.61 -11.02 1.86
N ARG A 217 -9.10 -12.07 1.18
CA ARG A 217 -10.46 -12.15 0.60
C ARG A 217 -10.81 -11.05 -0.44
N GLY A 218 -11.74 -11.36 -1.36
CA GLY A 218 -12.20 -10.37 -2.36
C GLY A 218 -13.28 -9.42 -1.84
N SER A 219 -12.97 -8.14 -1.59
CA SER A 219 -13.99 -7.11 -1.32
C SER A 219 -13.49 -5.66 -1.55
N ASP A 220 -14.43 -4.73 -1.81
CA ASP A 220 -14.16 -3.29 -1.87
C ASP A 220 -13.91 -2.65 -0.47
N SER A 221 -13.97 -3.40 0.65
CA SER A 221 -13.90 -2.83 2.02
C SER A 221 -12.63 -2.01 2.28
N ALA A 222 -11.47 -2.51 1.84
CA ALA A 222 -10.19 -1.79 1.96
C ALA A 222 -10.21 -0.47 1.17
N LEU A 223 -10.75 -0.50 -0.06
CA LEU A 223 -10.89 0.69 -0.90
C LEU A 223 -11.89 1.70 -0.31
N GLN A 224 -12.98 1.24 0.30
CA GLN A 224 -13.92 2.13 0.99
C GLN A 224 -13.24 2.84 2.17
N ALA A 225 -12.53 2.10 3.03
CA ALA A 225 -11.77 2.67 4.13
C ALA A 225 -10.75 3.71 3.63
N TYR A 226 -9.97 3.34 2.61
CA TYR A 226 -9.01 4.22 1.93
C TYR A 226 -9.68 5.51 1.42
N TYR A 227 -10.79 5.40 0.69
CA TYR A 227 -11.52 6.54 0.15
C TYR A 227 -12.06 7.48 1.22
N ARG A 228 -12.59 6.97 2.34
CA ARG A 228 -13.04 7.83 3.44
C ARG A 228 -11.86 8.62 4.04
N LEU A 229 -10.70 7.99 4.24
CA LEU A 229 -9.49 8.67 4.70
C LEU A 229 -9.06 9.77 3.72
N LEU A 230 -8.99 9.46 2.41
CA LEU A 230 -8.68 10.44 1.36
C LEU A 230 -9.70 11.59 1.30
N ASN A 231 -10.99 11.30 1.49
CA ASN A 231 -12.06 12.30 1.45
C ASN A 231 -11.98 13.32 2.59
N THR A 232 -11.53 12.89 3.77
CA THR A 232 -11.21 13.82 4.87
C THR A 232 -9.84 14.51 4.72
N GLY A 233 -9.06 14.14 3.69
CA GLY A 233 -7.77 14.74 3.36
C GLY A 233 -6.55 14.11 4.03
N PHE A 234 -6.69 12.93 4.64
CA PHE A 234 -5.52 12.09 4.97
C PHE A 234 -5.00 11.38 3.71
N ARG A 235 -3.76 10.91 3.76
CA ARG A 235 -3.06 10.38 2.59
C ARG A 235 -2.16 9.18 2.94
N PRO A 236 -2.71 8.11 3.54
CA PRO A 236 -1.95 6.88 3.71
C PRO A 236 -1.55 6.32 2.34
N GLY A 237 -0.49 5.53 2.32
CA GLY A 237 -0.23 4.59 1.24
C GLY A 237 -1.38 3.58 1.07
N LEU A 238 -1.51 3.04 -0.14
CA LEU A 238 -2.34 1.88 -0.42
C LEU A 238 -1.41 0.73 -0.82
N ALA A 239 -1.41 -0.34 -0.03
CA ALA A 239 -0.63 -1.55 -0.27
C ALA A 239 -1.55 -2.75 -0.51
N ALA A 240 -0.95 -3.84 -0.98
CA ALA A 240 -1.53 -5.16 -1.08
C ALA A 240 -0.45 -6.24 -0.99
N GLY A 241 -0.80 -7.38 -0.40
CA GLY A 241 0.03 -8.56 -0.28
C GLY A 241 -0.84 -9.82 -0.28
N THR A 242 -0.24 -11.00 -0.33
CA THR A 242 -1.03 -12.24 -0.34
C THR A 242 -1.51 -12.69 1.02
N ASP A 243 -0.88 -12.25 2.11
CA ASP A 243 -0.98 -12.94 3.40
C ASP A 243 -0.73 -14.45 3.18
N TYR A 244 0.35 -14.77 2.45
CA TYR A 244 0.74 -16.16 2.24
C TYR A 244 1.26 -16.69 3.58
N SER A 245 0.81 -17.81 4.13
CA SER A 245 -0.10 -18.81 3.56
C SER A 245 -1.52 -18.76 4.11
N CYS A 246 -1.87 -17.74 4.89
CA CYS A 246 -3.13 -17.65 5.61
C CYS A 246 -4.33 -17.36 4.70
N ASN A 247 -4.14 -16.68 3.57
CA ASN A 247 -5.13 -16.55 2.50
C ASN A 247 -5.03 -17.75 1.51
N ASP A 248 -5.62 -18.89 1.89
CA ASP A 248 -5.86 -20.08 1.03
C ASP A 248 -4.63 -20.68 0.30
N ASN A 249 -3.40 -20.43 0.79
CA ASN A 249 -2.14 -20.79 0.11
C ASN A 249 -2.02 -20.23 -1.33
N GLU A 250 -2.66 -19.11 -1.67
CA GLU A 250 -2.51 -18.51 -3.00
C GLU A 250 -1.02 -18.20 -3.31
N PRO A 251 -0.51 -18.45 -4.54
CA PRO A 251 0.90 -18.18 -4.85
C PRO A 251 1.30 -16.72 -4.62
N LEU A 252 2.52 -16.49 -4.08
CA LEU A 252 3.06 -15.15 -3.76
C LEU A 252 2.81 -14.16 -4.90
N GLY A 253 2.21 -13.02 -4.60
CA GLY A 253 1.88 -12.00 -5.59
C GLY A 253 0.67 -12.30 -6.48
N THR A 254 -0.24 -13.20 -6.11
CA THR A 254 -1.61 -13.21 -6.68
C THR A 254 -2.37 -11.93 -6.31
N LEU A 255 -2.09 -11.43 -5.11
CA LEU A 255 -2.40 -10.10 -4.62
C LEU A 255 -1.07 -9.36 -4.36
N LEU A 256 -0.83 -8.23 -5.05
CA LEU A 256 0.48 -7.57 -5.06
C LEU A 256 0.40 -6.04 -5.08
N THR A 257 1.50 -5.39 -4.69
CA THR A 257 1.75 -3.95 -4.85
C THR A 257 2.80 -3.70 -5.92
N TYR A 258 2.46 -2.97 -6.99
CA TYR A 258 3.45 -2.28 -7.81
C TYR A 258 3.83 -0.95 -7.14
N VAL A 259 5.12 -0.68 -6.98
CA VAL A 259 5.62 0.58 -6.42
C VAL A 259 6.48 1.32 -7.44
N ARG A 260 6.24 2.63 -7.62
CA ARG A 260 7.08 3.50 -8.45
C ARG A 260 8.35 3.94 -7.71
N ILE A 261 9.50 3.66 -8.32
CA ILE A 261 10.82 4.15 -7.93
C ILE A 261 11.36 4.98 -9.11
N PRO A 262 11.26 6.32 -9.08
CA PRO A 262 11.46 7.17 -10.27
C PRO A 262 12.82 7.11 -10.98
N ASP A 263 13.88 6.65 -10.30
CA ASP A 263 15.20 6.44 -10.92
C ASP A 263 15.45 4.99 -11.37
N GLY A 264 14.45 4.11 -11.20
CA GLY A 264 14.49 2.68 -11.52
C GLY A 264 15.54 1.86 -10.76
N LYS A 265 16.17 2.43 -9.73
CA LYS A 265 17.18 1.72 -8.92
C LYS A 265 16.49 1.14 -7.70
N LEU A 266 15.99 -0.10 -7.85
CA LEU A 266 15.37 -0.86 -6.77
C LEU A 266 16.30 -1.00 -5.57
N THR A 267 15.75 -0.73 -4.39
CA THR A 267 16.27 -1.04 -3.06
C THR A 267 15.05 -1.19 -2.17
N TYR A 268 15.14 -1.98 -1.10
CA TYR A 268 13.98 -2.17 -0.21
C TYR A 268 13.49 -0.85 0.41
N GLU A 269 14.41 0.00 0.89
CA GLU A 269 14.13 1.33 1.42
C GLU A 269 13.27 2.19 0.48
N LYS A 270 13.65 2.28 -0.80
CA LYS A 270 12.88 3.03 -1.82
C LYS A 270 11.51 2.42 -2.12
N TRP A 271 11.38 1.09 -1.98
CA TRP A 271 10.13 0.39 -2.21
C TRP A 271 9.13 0.67 -1.06
N ILE A 272 9.56 0.57 0.19
CA ILE A 272 8.72 0.94 1.35
C ILE A 272 8.43 2.45 1.39
N ASP A 273 9.40 3.31 1.02
CA ASP A 273 9.20 4.76 0.84
C ASP A 273 8.13 5.06 -0.23
N GLY A 274 8.10 4.27 -1.31
CA GLY A 274 7.06 4.38 -2.34
C GLY A 274 5.68 3.95 -1.87
N ILE A 275 5.58 2.95 -0.99
CA ILE A 275 4.33 2.59 -0.31
C ILE A 275 3.87 3.75 0.57
N ALA A 276 4.72 4.25 1.47
CA ALA A 276 4.38 5.34 2.41
C ALA A 276 3.92 6.62 1.69
N HIS A 277 4.50 6.94 0.53
CA HIS A 277 4.10 8.08 -0.30
C HIS A 277 2.95 7.81 -1.28
N GLY A 278 2.29 6.65 -1.20
CA GLY A 278 1.15 6.31 -2.06
C GLY A 278 1.49 6.20 -3.56
N ARG A 279 2.77 5.96 -3.89
CA ARG A 279 3.27 5.80 -5.26
C ARG A 279 3.01 4.39 -5.78
N THR A 280 1.78 3.90 -5.61
CA THR A 280 1.42 2.49 -5.72
C THR A 280 0.33 2.22 -6.76
N VAL A 281 0.29 0.97 -7.22
CA VAL A 281 -0.85 0.35 -7.89
C VAL A 281 -1.00 -1.05 -7.28
N VAL A 282 -2.15 -1.36 -6.70
CA VAL A 282 -2.43 -2.70 -6.15
C VAL A 282 -3.14 -3.56 -7.19
N SER A 283 -2.84 -4.87 -7.21
CA SER A 283 -3.42 -5.83 -8.16
C SER A 283 -3.87 -7.11 -7.46
N ARG A 284 -5.15 -7.48 -7.64
CA ARG A 284 -5.73 -8.81 -7.39
C ARG A 284 -5.76 -9.69 -8.65
N ASN A 285 -5.11 -9.28 -9.73
CA ASN A 285 -4.99 -10.06 -10.97
C ASN A 285 -3.58 -10.63 -11.13
N ALA A 286 -2.87 -10.84 -10.03
CA ALA A 286 -1.44 -11.10 -10.01
C ALA A 286 -0.64 -10.08 -10.84
N HIS A 287 0.49 -10.51 -11.40
CA HIS A 287 1.35 -9.72 -12.29
C HIS A 287 0.84 -9.70 -13.76
N HIS A 288 -0.44 -9.99 -14.01
CA HIS A 288 -0.97 -10.06 -15.38
C HIS A 288 -1.38 -8.71 -15.96
N GLU A 289 -1.66 -7.70 -15.15
CA GLU A 289 -2.10 -6.40 -15.65
C GLU A 289 -1.54 -5.23 -14.82
N PHE A 290 -1.49 -4.06 -15.43
CA PHE A 290 -1.10 -2.80 -14.79
C PHE A 290 -2.01 -1.67 -15.27
N LEU A 291 -2.32 -0.74 -14.36
CA LEU A 291 -3.15 0.42 -14.63
C LEU A 291 -2.36 1.70 -14.38
N SER A 292 -1.94 2.36 -15.45
CA SER A 292 -1.27 3.67 -15.37
C SER A 292 -2.32 4.77 -15.32
N LEU A 293 -2.26 5.62 -14.28
CA LEU A 293 -3.02 6.88 -14.19
C LEU A 293 -2.04 8.05 -14.35
N ARG A 294 -2.35 8.98 -15.27
CA ARG A 294 -1.60 10.21 -15.49
C ARG A 294 -2.51 11.43 -15.50
N VAL A 295 -2.12 12.48 -14.79
CA VAL A 295 -2.80 13.78 -14.76
C VAL A 295 -1.85 14.85 -15.30
N ASN A 296 -2.32 15.68 -16.23
CA ASN A 296 -1.52 16.69 -16.94
C ASN A 296 -0.19 16.11 -17.49
N ASP A 297 -0.29 14.91 -18.07
CA ASP A 297 0.76 14.07 -18.67
C ASP A 297 1.85 13.54 -17.70
N THR A 298 2.21 14.29 -16.66
CA THR A 298 3.38 13.99 -15.80
C THR A 298 3.03 13.37 -14.46
N ALA A 299 2.02 13.89 -13.74
CA ALA A 299 1.67 13.46 -12.41
C ALA A 299 1.06 12.05 -12.41
N GLN A 300 1.48 11.23 -11.44
CA GLN A 300 1.17 9.81 -11.24
C GLN A 300 0.81 9.56 -9.75
N PRO A 301 0.34 8.37 -9.34
CA PRO A 301 0.02 8.06 -7.94
C PRO A 301 1.09 8.55 -6.95
N GLY A 302 0.64 9.20 -5.88
CA GLY A 302 1.46 9.90 -4.88
C GLY A 302 1.76 11.37 -5.19
N ASP A 303 1.63 11.82 -6.44
CA ASP A 303 1.98 13.19 -6.84
C ASP A 303 0.85 14.21 -6.54
N GLU A 304 1.22 15.49 -6.41
CA GLU A 304 0.27 16.63 -6.35
C GLU A 304 0.18 17.38 -7.69
N VAL A 305 -1.00 17.94 -7.98
CA VAL A 305 -1.28 18.84 -9.09
C VAL A 305 -1.90 20.12 -8.53
N HIS A 306 -1.19 21.24 -8.64
CA HIS A 306 -1.64 22.53 -8.13
C HIS A 306 -2.39 23.32 -9.20
N LEU A 307 -3.50 23.94 -8.82
CA LEU A 307 -4.30 24.83 -9.66
C LEU A 307 -4.48 26.18 -8.95
N GLU A 308 -4.11 27.27 -9.61
CA GLU A 308 -4.27 28.66 -9.10
C GLU A 308 -5.74 29.09 -8.87
N GLY A 309 -6.69 28.27 -9.34
CA GLY A 309 -8.12 28.53 -9.22
C GLY A 309 -8.95 27.34 -9.65
N LYS A 310 -10.27 27.56 -9.79
CA LYS A 310 -11.16 26.57 -10.40
C LYS A 310 -10.66 26.29 -11.82
N GLY A 311 -10.39 25.04 -12.16
CA GLY A 311 -9.71 24.69 -13.40
C GLY A 311 -9.93 23.23 -13.80
N ALA A 312 -9.49 22.86 -15.00
CA ALA A 312 -9.64 21.51 -15.52
C ALA A 312 -8.28 20.79 -15.58
N VAL A 313 -8.28 19.49 -15.31
CA VAL A 313 -7.11 18.62 -15.45
C VAL A 313 -7.34 17.60 -16.56
N ARG A 314 -6.31 17.34 -17.37
CA ARG A 314 -6.34 16.29 -18.41
C ARG A 314 -5.96 14.96 -17.78
N VAL A 315 -6.79 13.94 -17.96
CA VAL A 315 -6.58 12.60 -17.40
C VAL A 315 -6.34 11.60 -18.53
N ARG A 316 -5.28 10.79 -18.41
CA ARG A 316 -5.04 9.59 -19.21
C ARG A 316 -4.98 8.40 -18.26
N ILE A 317 -5.78 7.38 -18.54
CA ILE A 317 -5.64 6.06 -17.95
C ILE A 317 -5.22 5.08 -19.05
N GLU A 318 -4.27 4.20 -18.76
CA GLU A 318 -3.81 3.17 -19.68
C GLU A 318 -3.76 1.82 -18.96
N TRP A 319 -4.54 0.86 -19.46
CA TRP A 319 -4.57 -0.51 -18.97
C TRP A 319 -3.72 -1.39 -19.90
N ARG A 320 -2.69 -2.00 -19.34
CA ARG A 320 -1.83 -2.99 -19.99
C ARG A 320 -2.13 -4.36 -19.40
N SER A 321 -2.06 -5.39 -20.24
CA SER A 321 -2.36 -6.77 -19.85
C SER A 321 -1.46 -7.74 -20.62
N LEU A 322 -0.89 -8.71 -19.91
CA LEU A 322 -0.18 -9.86 -20.46
C LEU A 322 -1.15 -10.96 -20.96
N GLN A 323 -2.45 -10.77 -20.80
CA GLN A 323 -3.50 -11.69 -21.23
C GLN A 323 -4.62 -10.94 -21.96
N ASN A 324 -5.45 -11.65 -22.73
CA ASN A 324 -6.66 -11.07 -23.31
C ASN A 324 -7.68 -10.78 -22.20
N GLY A 325 -7.89 -9.49 -21.88
CA GLY A 325 -8.87 -9.05 -20.89
C GLY A 325 -9.98 -8.22 -21.50
N LEU A 326 -11.22 -8.44 -21.05
CA LEU A 326 -12.36 -7.53 -21.24
C LEU A 326 -12.73 -6.97 -19.86
N GLY A 327 -12.84 -5.66 -19.72
CA GLY A 327 -13.04 -5.00 -18.43
C GLY A 327 -13.68 -3.63 -18.56
N ARG A 328 -13.92 -2.98 -17.42
CA ARG A 328 -14.27 -1.56 -17.35
C ARG A 328 -13.16 -0.80 -16.64
N ILE A 329 -12.60 0.21 -17.28
CA ILE A 329 -11.74 1.21 -16.66
C ILE A 329 -12.65 2.24 -16.00
N GLU A 330 -12.44 2.54 -14.73
CA GLU A 330 -13.15 3.58 -13.98
C GLU A 330 -12.18 4.64 -13.48
N LEU A 331 -12.58 5.91 -13.63
CA LEU A 331 -11.94 7.06 -13.03
C LEU A 331 -12.76 7.49 -11.81
N VAL A 332 -12.15 7.38 -10.64
CA VAL A 332 -12.73 7.74 -9.35
C VAL A 332 -12.23 9.11 -8.93
N ARG A 333 -13.13 9.93 -8.41
CA ARG A 333 -12.84 11.22 -7.76
C ARG A 333 -13.60 11.28 -6.46
N ASN A 334 -12.91 11.56 -5.36
CA ASN A 334 -13.54 11.78 -4.05
C ASN A 334 -14.51 10.64 -3.64
N GLY A 335 -14.16 9.39 -3.96
CA GLY A 335 -14.95 8.18 -3.68
C GLY A 335 -15.99 7.81 -4.76
N ALA A 336 -16.35 8.73 -5.66
CA ALA A 336 -17.34 8.50 -6.70
C ALA A 336 -16.70 8.19 -8.06
N VAL A 337 -17.27 7.23 -8.81
CA VAL A 337 -16.91 6.99 -10.22
C VAL A 337 -17.46 8.16 -11.06
N VAL A 338 -16.57 8.99 -11.60
CA VAL A 338 -16.94 10.18 -12.38
C VAL A 338 -16.85 9.98 -13.90
N ALA A 339 -16.16 8.93 -14.35
CA ALA A 339 -16.19 8.49 -15.73
C ALA A 339 -15.76 7.01 -15.84
N SER A 340 -16.20 6.32 -16.88
CA SER A 340 -15.80 4.93 -17.13
C SER A 340 -15.79 4.57 -18.61
N GLN A 341 -14.98 3.57 -18.99
CA GLN A 341 -14.92 3.02 -20.35
C GLN A 341 -14.84 1.49 -20.29
N THR A 342 -15.77 0.79 -20.94
CA THR A 342 -15.60 -0.63 -21.28
C THR A 342 -14.49 -0.75 -22.31
N ALA A 343 -13.52 -1.62 -22.06
CA ALA A 343 -12.29 -1.73 -22.82
C ALA A 343 -11.84 -3.19 -22.96
N GLN A 344 -11.01 -3.45 -23.97
CA GLN A 344 -10.25 -4.69 -24.09
C GLN A 344 -8.76 -4.36 -24.15
N ALA A 345 -7.95 -5.15 -23.45
CA ALA A 345 -6.49 -5.07 -23.49
C ALA A 345 -5.90 -6.46 -23.75
N SER A 346 -4.77 -6.51 -24.43
CA SER A 346 -4.02 -7.74 -24.71
C SER A 346 -2.53 -7.45 -24.89
N PRO A 347 -1.65 -8.48 -24.94
CA PRO A 347 -0.21 -8.29 -25.14
C PRO A 347 0.10 -7.36 -26.32
N GLY A 348 0.94 -6.35 -26.07
CA GLY A 348 1.27 -5.29 -27.04
C GLY A 348 0.12 -4.36 -27.45
N LYS A 349 -1.09 -4.49 -26.90
CA LYS A 349 -2.30 -3.72 -27.26
C LYS A 349 -3.00 -3.17 -26.00
N PRO A 350 -2.46 -2.10 -25.38
CA PRO A 350 -3.08 -1.49 -24.21
C PRO A 350 -4.37 -0.73 -24.56
N ALA A 351 -5.32 -0.75 -23.63
CA ALA A 351 -6.49 0.12 -23.68
C ALA A 351 -6.14 1.51 -23.14
N VAL A 352 -6.56 2.57 -23.85
CA VAL A 352 -6.28 3.96 -23.46
C VAL A 352 -7.58 4.75 -23.30
N PHE A 353 -7.87 5.14 -22.07
CA PHE A 353 -8.97 6.02 -21.72
C PHE A 353 -8.44 7.45 -21.50
N LYS A 354 -9.09 8.46 -22.09
CA LYS A 354 -8.75 9.87 -21.89
C LYS A 354 -10.00 10.68 -21.57
N THR A 355 -9.89 11.61 -20.63
CA THR A 355 -10.96 12.57 -20.31
C THR A 355 -10.37 13.86 -19.72
N THR A 356 -11.23 14.84 -19.43
CA THR A 356 -10.87 16.09 -18.76
C THR A 356 -11.86 16.33 -17.63
N LEU A 357 -11.37 16.66 -16.43
CA LEU A 357 -12.21 16.86 -15.24
C LEU A 357 -12.04 18.26 -14.65
N SER A 358 -13.15 18.92 -14.37
CA SER A 358 -13.18 20.23 -13.71
C SER A 358 -13.13 20.11 -12.19
N PHE A 359 -12.15 20.78 -11.58
CA PHE A 359 -11.97 20.93 -10.15
C PHE A 359 -12.37 22.35 -9.72
N HIS A 360 -13.46 22.43 -8.95
CA HIS A 360 -13.92 23.69 -8.33
C HIS A 360 -13.44 23.84 -6.88
N GLN A 361 -12.95 22.74 -6.29
CA GLN A 361 -12.40 22.60 -4.95
C GLN A 361 -11.37 21.45 -4.98
N SER A 362 -10.45 21.42 -4.01
CA SER A 362 -9.43 20.37 -3.91
C SER A 362 -10.05 18.98 -3.77
N GLY A 363 -9.35 17.97 -4.26
CA GLY A 363 -9.78 16.58 -4.20
C GLY A 363 -8.68 15.63 -4.65
N TRP A 364 -9.06 14.39 -4.90
CA TRP A 364 -8.14 13.35 -5.35
C TRP A 364 -8.73 12.57 -6.53
N LEU A 365 -7.86 11.91 -7.30
CA LEU A 365 -8.19 11.01 -8.39
C LEU A 365 -7.52 9.66 -8.19
N ALA A 366 -8.25 8.59 -8.47
CA ALA A 366 -7.70 7.23 -8.60
C ALA A 366 -8.32 6.57 -9.84
N ALA A 367 -7.63 5.57 -10.40
CA ALA A 367 -8.18 4.72 -11.44
C ALA A 367 -8.32 3.30 -10.93
N ARG A 368 -9.36 2.59 -11.35
CA ARG A 368 -9.50 1.16 -11.10
C ARG A 368 -9.98 0.41 -12.33
N ARG A 369 -9.56 -0.85 -12.47
CA ARG A 369 -10.07 -1.74 -13.50
C ARG A 369 -10.99 -2.76 -12.84
N MET A 370 -12.20 -2.85 -13.40
CA MET A 370 -13.32 -3.65 -12.92
C MET A 370 -13.59 -4.81 -13.89
N ASP A 371 -13.96 -5.94 -13.31
CA ASP A 371 -14.49 -7.14 -13.96
C ASP A 371 -15.93 -7.33 -13.46
N TRP A 372 -16.80 -7.93 -14.28
CA TRP A 372 -18.22 -8.05 -13.94
C TRP A 372 -18.50 -9.18 -12.94
N GLN A 373 -17.62 -10.18 -12.86
CA GLN A 373 -17.77 -11.36 -12.02
C GLN A 373 -16.97 -11.24 -10.73
N THR A 374 -15.78 -10.63 -10.80
CA THR A 374 -14.77 -10.65 -9.73
C THR A 374 -14.42 -9.27 -9.14
N GLY A 375 -15.17 -8.22 -9.49
CA GLY A 375 -15.05 -6.89 -8.89
C GLY A 375 -13.83 -6.10 -9.38
N HIS A 376 -13.22 -5.31 -8.50
CA HIS A 376 -11.95 -4.66 -8.86
C HIS A 376 -10.83 -5.70 -8.95
N ARG A 377 -9.87 -5.48 -9.85
CA ARG A 377 -8.62 -6.28 -9.83
C ARG A 377 -7.35 -5.47 -9.93
N THR A 378 -7.42 -4.20 -10.31
CA THR A 378 -6.28 -3.28 -10.20
C THR A 378 -6.78 -1.91 -9.79
N HIS A 379 -6.08 -1.27 -8.87
CA HIS A 379 -6.43 0.04 -8.33
C HIS A 379 -5.17 0.88 -8.11
N THR A 380 -5.20 2.15 -8.52
CA THR A 380 -4.07 3.07 -8.35
C THR A 380 -4.16 3.83 -7.02
N GLY A 381 -3.03 4.00 -6.33
CA GLY A 381 -2.90 5.04 -5.31
C GLY A 381 -3.34 6.41 -5.84
N ALA A 382 -3.75 7.29 -4.93
CA ALA A 382 -4.35 8.57 -5.29
C ALA A 382 -3.34 9.58 -5.90
N ILE A 383 -3.84 10.41 -6.81
CA ILE A 383 -3.23 11.66 -7.26
C ILE A 383 -4.02 12.81 -6.64
N PHE A 384 -3.33 13.78 -6.06
CA PHE A 384 -3.98 14.89 -5.35
C PHE A 384 -4.07 16.12 -6.24
N VAL A 385 -5.24 16.77 -6.29
CA VAL A 385 -5.46 18.01 -7.04
C VAL A 385 -5.83 19.11 -6.06
N LEU A 386 -4.93 20.08 -5.87
CA LEU A 386 -5.09 21.17 -4.91
C LEU A 386 -5.48 22.47 -5.63
N VAL A 387 -6.68 22.98 -5.31
CA VAL A 387 -7.18 24.27 -5.82
C VAL A 387 -6.81 25.37 -4.81
N LYS A 388 -6.02 26.36 -5.24
CA LYS A 388 -5.52 27.47 -4.41
C LYS A 388 -4.79 27.02 -3.12
N GLY A 389 -4.15 25.84 -3.17
CA GLY A 389 -3.53 25.22 -1.99
C GLY A 389 -4.51 24.83 -0.88
N ALA A 390 -5.83 24.89 -1.11
CA ALA A 390 -6.82 24.55 -0.10
C ALA A 390 -6.76 23.04 0.25
N PRO A 391 -6.99 22.66 1.51
CA PRO A 391 -6.96 21.26 1.91
C PRO A 391 -8.13 20.47 1.32
N ILE A 392 -7.93 19.18 1.10
CA ILE A 392 -9.00 18.25 0.68
C ILE A 392 -9.96 18.05 1.84
N ARG A 393 -11.23 18.42 1.62
CA ARG A 393 -12.37 18.24 2.54
C ARG A 393 -13.59 17.79 1.73
N ALA A 394 -13.42 16.68 1.02
CA ALA A 394 -14.35 16.23 -0.01
C ALA A 394 -15.71 15.74 0.55
N SER A 395 -15.75 15.29 1.80
CA SER A 395 -16.95 14.74 2.43
C SER A 395 -16.99 15.08 3.92
N ALA A 396 -18.02 15.83 4.32
CA ALA A 396 -18.38 16.01 5.73
C ALA A 396 -18.92 14.72 6.35
N GLU A 397 -19.62 13.91 5.56
CA GLU A 397 -20.20 12.63 6.00
C GLU A 397 -19.11 11.64 6.40
N ASP A 398 -18.00 11.55 5.66
CA ASP A 398 -16.87 10.68 6.00
C ASP A 398 -16.12 11.16 7.25
N ALA A 399 -16.02 12.48 7.45
CA ALA A 399 -15.46 13.03 8.68
C ALA A 399 -16.36 12.70 9.89
N TRP A 400 -17.68 12.89 9.77
CA TRP A 400 -18.65 12.50 10.80
C TRP A 400 -18.72 10.98 11.03
N PHE A 401 -18.51 10.17 9.99
CA PHE A 401 -18.39 8.72 10.11
C PHE A 401 -17.23 8.35 11.04
N PHE A 402 -16.06 8.95 10.86
CA PHE A 402 -14.93 8.71 11.76
C PHE A 402 -15.10 9.31 13.16
N VAL A 403 -15.85 10.41 13.32
CA VAL A 403 -16.27 10.87 14.66
C VAL A 403 -17.10 9.80 15.36
N ARG A 404 -18.12 9.22 14.70
CA ARG A 404 -18.95 8.13 15.25
C ARG A 404 -18.15 6.86 15.53
N TRP A 405 -17.21 6.51 14.65
CA TRP A 405 -16.31 5.38 14.85
C TRP A 405 -15.49 5.53 16.13
N ILE A 406 -14.94 6.72 16.36
CA ILE A 406 -14.11 6.98 17.53
C ILE A 406 -14.97 7.19 18.79
N ASP A 407 -16.19 7.70 18.67
CA ASP A 407 -17.17 7.70 19.78
C ASP A 407 -17.47 6.26 20.24
N ASN A 408 -17.67 5.32 19.31
CA ASN A 408 -17.83 3.91 19.63
C ASN A 408 -16.55 3.29 20.25
N LEU A 409 -15.35 3.59 19.74
CA LEU A 409 -14.09 3.20 20.41
C LEU A 409 -14.00 3.73 21.85
N LEU A 410 -14.35 5.00 22.05
CA LEU A 410 -14.34 5.65 23.37
C LEU A 410 -15.33 4.99 24.33
N GLU A 411 -16.55 4.71 23.89
CA GLU A 411 -17.59 4.04 24.68
C GLU A 411 -17.20 2.59 25.02
N GLN A 412 -16.90 1.78 24.00
CA GLN A 412 -16.67 0.35 24.17
C GLN A 412 -15.41 0.04 25.00
N THR A 413 -14.40 0.90 24.97
CA THR A 413 -13.16 0.72 25.76
C THR A 413 -13.22 1.39 27.14
N SER A 414 -14.20 2.26 27.41
CA SER A 414 -14.40 2.90 28.73
C SER A 414 -14.74 1.88 29.83
N PRO A 415 -14.53 2.18 31.13
CA PRO A 415 -14.86 1.27 32.21
C PRO A 415 -16.34 0.83 32.17
N GLY A 416 -16.57 -0.47 32.00
CA GLY A 416 -17.91 -1.05 31.83
C GLY A 416 -18.34 -1.27 30.37
N GLY A 417 -17.61 -0.72 29.39
CA GLY A 417 -17.79 -1.01 27.97
C GLY A 417 -17.31 -2.42 27.60
N ALA A 418 -17.85 -2.98 26.52
CA ALA A 418 -17.65 -4.41 26.20
C ALA A 418 -16.20 -4.79 25.85
N TRP A 419 -15.39 -3.81 25.45
CA TRP A 419 -13.99 -3.98 25.02
C TRP A 419 -12.99 -3.49 26.07
N SER A 420 -13.44 -2.94 27.21
CA SER A 420 -12.57 -2.42 28.26
C SER A 420 -11.61 -3.47 28.83
N ARG A 421 -12.01 -4.75 28.81
CA ARG A 421 -11.21 -5.90 29.29
C ARG A 421 -9.90 -6.14 28.52
N TYR A 422 -9.76 -5.57 27.32
CA TYR A 422 -8.54 -5.67 26.51
C TYR A 422 -7.50 -4.59 26.88
N PHE A 423 -7.85 -3.64 27.76
CA PHE A 423 -6.96 -2.56 28.22
C PHE A 423 -6.60 -2.79 29.69
N THR A 424 -5.45 -3.42 29.92
CA THR A 424 -4.97 -3.82 31.25
C THR A 424 -4.10 -2.76 31.93
N LYS A 425 -3.39 -1.96 31.14
CA LYS A 425 -2.41 -0.95 31.57
C LYS A 425 -2.55 0.38 30.81
N ASP A 426 -2.83 0.34 29.51
CA ASP A 426 -2.65 1.51 28.64
C ASP A 426 -3.94 2.32 28.38
N PHE A 427 -5.05 1.96 29.04
CA PHE A 427 -6.39 2.55 28.88
C PHE A 427 -6.39 4.08 28.74
N ALA A 428 -5.77 4.79 29.69
CA ALA A 428 -5.79 6.25 29.72
C ALA A 428 -5.01 6.89 28.54
N ALA A 429 -3.96 6.22 28.06
CA ALA A 429 -3.15 6.69 26.94
C ALA A 429 -3.88 6.48 25.60
N ALA A 430 -4.47 5.30 25.38
CA ALA A 430 -5.30 5.00 24.21
C ALA A 430 -6.49 5.99 24.12
N GLN A 431 -7.25 6.13 25.19
CA GLN A 431 -8.38 7.05 25.29
C GLN A 431 -8.02 8.53 25.05
N LYS A 432 -6.82 8.96 25.45
CA LYS A 432 -6.32 10.31 25.14
C LYS A 432 -6.13 10.48 23.63
N ARG A 433 -5.48 9.53 22.95
CA ARG A 433 -5.31 9.55 21.49
C ARG A 433 -6.63 9.49 20.74
N TYR A 434 -7.58 8.67 21.20
CA TYR A 434 -8.92 8.61 20.62
C TYR A 434 -9.58 9.99 20.64
N ARG A 435 -9.55 10.69 21.78
CA ARG A 435 -10.06 12.07 21.88
C ARG A 435 -9.34 13.06 20.96
N GLU A 436 -8.02 12.93 20.81
CA GLU A 436 -7.21 13.77 19.91
C GLU A 436 -7.58 13.54 18.44
N ALA A 437 -7.63 12.29 17.98
CA ALA A 437 -8.04 11.94 16.62
C ALA A 437 -9.49 12.38 16.33
N ARG A 438 -10.41 12.17 17.28
CA ARG A 438 -11.80 12.62 17.20
C ARG A 438 -11.91 14.13 16.99
N ALA A 439 -11.10 14.92 17.71
CA ALA A 439 -11.07 16.37 17.55
C ALA A 439 -10.66 16.79 16.14
N ILE A 440 -9.67 16.11 15.54
CA ILE A 440 -9.24 16.36 14.16
C ILE A 440 -10.36 16.02 13.16
N PHE A 441 -11.06 14.89 13.32
CA PHE A 441 -12.20 14.57 12.44
C PHE A 441 -13.38 15.55 12.60
N LEU A 442 -13.67 16.00 13.83
CA LEU A 442 -14.69 16.99 14.11
C LEU A 442 -14.38 18.36 13.48
N GLU A 443 -13.12 18.81 13.56
CA GLU A 443 -12.64 20.00 12.86
C GLU A 443 -12.84 19.87 11.35
N ARG A 444 -12.37 18.76 10.76
CA ARG A 444 -12.47 18.47 9.32
C ARG A 444 -13.92 18.36 8.83
N ALA A 445 -14.84 17.84 9.65
CA ALA A 445 -16.27 17.84 9.36
C ALA A 445 -16.81 19.27 9.23
N GLY A 446 -16.55 20.13 10.22
CA GLY A 446 -16.95 21.53 10.19
C GLY A 446 -16.29 22.35 9.07
N GLU A 447 -15.06 22.01 8.66
CA GLU A 447 -14.42 22.59 7.47
C GLU A 447 -15.12 22.14 6.18
N ALA A 448 -15.42 20.84 6.03
CA ALA A 448 -16.11 20.29 4.86
C ALA A 448 -17.53 20.87 4.70
N GLU A 449 -18.28 21.00 5.79
CA GLU A 449 -19.60 21.64 5.80
C GLU A 449 -19.52 23.11 5.37
N LYS A 450 -18.52 23.87 5.84
CA LYS A 450 -18.29 25.25 5.42
C LYS A 450 -17.98 25.32 3.92
N GLN A 451 -17.13 24.44 3.39
CA GLN A 451 -16.81 24.38 1.96
C GLN A 451 -18.05 24.04 1.12
N ALA A 452 -18.83 23.03 1.50
CA ALA A 452 -20.07 22.65 0.81
C ALA A 452 -21.10 23.78 0.80
N ASN A 453 -21.30 24.46 1.94
CA ASN A 453 -22.19 25.61 2.04
C ASN A 453 -21.73 26.81 1.20
N GLN A 454 -20.42 27.05 1.09
CA GLN A 454 -19.88 28.08 0.19
C GLN A 454 -20.07 27.72 -1.29
N ALA A 455 -19.87 26.46 -1.67
CA ALA A 455 -20.12 25.98 -3.03
C ALA A 455 -21.61 26.13 -3.42
N ASN A 456 -22.53 25.73 -2.53
CA ASN A 456 -23.96 25.87 -2.76
C ASN A 456 -24.39 27.34 -2.91
N LYS A 457 -23.84 28.26 -2.10
CA LYS A 457 -24.11 29.71 -2.24
C LYS A 457 -23.56 30.32 -3.53
N GLN A 458 -22.46 29.79 -4.08
CA GLN A 458 -21.90 30.24 -5.37
C GLN A 458 -22.64 29.66 -6.59
N ASN A 459 -23.48 28.65 -6.39
CA ASN A 459 -24.25 27.97 -7.43
C ASN A 459 -25.77 28.24 -7.33
N ALA A 460 -26.21 29.10 -6.41
CA ALA A 460 -27.58 29.58 -6.36
C ALA A 460 -27.86 30.52 -7.55
N PRO A 461 -29.04 30.42 -8.19
CA PRO A 461 -29.40 31.18 -9.39
C PRO A 461 -29.63 32.69 -9.13
#